data_AF-A0ABD4WWM6-F1
#
_entry.id   AF-A0ABD4WWM6-F1
#
_cell.length_a   1.000
_cell.length_b   1.000
_cell.length_c   1.000
_cell.angle_alpha   90.00
_cell.angle_beta   90.00
_cell.angle_gamma   90.00
#
_symmetry.space_group_name_H-M   'P 1'
#
loop_
_entity.id
_entity.type
_entity.pdbx_description
1 polymer ?
#
loop_
_entity_poly.entity_id
_entity_poly.type
_entity_poly.pdbx_seq_one_letter_code
_entity_poly.pdbx_strand_id
1 'polypeptide(L)'
;MDHFFVRLIPDGFYDYEESETLPAHDLILRPLLTSAKECYVYGLNKDTELFHQCTDILSFTRNKYQLDLKKEVLRGYEQLWNATGWQRGSILIFLELETFKELNIFTSCYDPGILDNQNTGESNAAIRFCKDVISKERKVGLCFSASNGIEWMTVYAEKDTLKELYKCATVQSLSSSSDSIYKVKNKRRNLPK
;
A
#
# COMPACT_ATOMS: atom_id res chain seq x y z
N MET A 1 17.71 -1.26 10.79
CA MET A 1 16.66 -1.00 9.78
C MET A 1 15.82 -2.24 9.70
N ASP A 2 14.59 -2.13 10.17
CA ASP A 2 13.65 -3.26 10.29
C ASP A 2 12.54 -3.18 9.23
N HIS A 3 12.34 -1.98 8.67
CA HIS A 3 11.49 -1.65 7.55
C HIS A 3 11.95 -0.31 6.97
N PHE A 4 11.41 0.06 5.81
CA PHE A 4 11.41 1.42 5.28
C PHE A 4 10.05 1.68 4.63
N PHE A 5 9.71 2.93 4.35
CA PHE A 5 8.49 3.28 3.62
C PHE A 5 8.84 3.92 2.28
N VAL A 6 7.88 3.86 1.34
CA VAL A 6 7.87 4.65 0.11
C VAL A 6 6.50 5.27 -0.06
N ARG A 7 6.44 6.51 -0.52
CA ARG A 7 5.19 7.15 -0.92
C ARG A 7 4.75 6.65 -2.29
N LEU A 8 3.45 6.45 -2.48
CA LEU A 8 2.87 6.07 -3.77
C LEU A 8 2.30 7.27 -4.52
N ILE A 9 2.08 8.37 -3.81
CA ILE A 9 1.67 9.66 -4.34
C ILE A 9 2.64 10.75 -3.86
N PRO A 10 2.85 11.84 -4.61
CA PRO A 10 3.76 12.90 -4.19
C PRO A 10 3.35 13.52 -2.86
N ASP A 11 4.34 13.99 -2.09
CA ASP A 11 4.07 14.79 -0.90
C ASP A 11 3.21 16.03 -1.27
N GLY A 12 2.21 16.31 -0.44
CA GLY A 12 1.23 17.37 -0.69
C GLY A 12 0.00 16.96 -1.51
N PHE A 13 -0.04 15.76 -2.11
CA PHE A 13 -1.22 15.25 -2.83
C PHE A 13 -2.21 14.53 -1.88
N TYR A 14 -2.78 15.26 -0.93
CA TYR A 14 -3.68 14.68 0.09
C TYR A 14 -5.18 14.85 -0.21
N ASP A 15 -5.51 15.72 -1.15
CA ASP A 15 -6.89 16.13 -1.47
C ASP A 15 -7.56 15.23 -2.54
N TYR A 16 -7.39 13.91 -2.44
CA TYR A 16 -8.10 12.94 -3.29
C TYR A 16 -9.38 12.44 -2.63
N GLU A 17 -10.40 12.14 -3.45
CA GLU A 17 -11.61 11.47 -2.95
C GLU A 17 -11.33 9.98 -2.77
N GLU A 18 -11.87 9.33 -1.73
CA GLU A 18 -11.60 7.91 -1.48
C GLU A 18 -12.10 6.99 -2.62
N SER A 19 -13.09 7.44 -3.40
CA SER A 19 -13.59 6.74 -4.59
C SER A 19 -12.81 7.05 -5.88
N GLU A 20 -11.81 7.95 -5.83
CA GLU A 20 -11.06 8.38 -7.00
C GLU A 20 -10.05 7.32 -7.45
N THR A 21 -10.04 6.99 -8.75
CA THR A 21 -8.90 6.30 -9.34
C THR A 21 -7.69 7.22 -9.34
N LEU A 22 -6.66 6.82 -8.61
CA LEU A 22 -5.33 7.41 -8.66
C LEU A 22 -4.36 6.64 -9.58
N PRO A 23 -3.38 7.31 -10.20
CA PRO A 23 -2.32 6.67 -10.98
C PRO A 23 -1.60 5.52 -10.26
N ALA A 24 -1.42 5.62 -8.93
CA ALA A 24 -0.83 4.57 -8.10
C ALA A 24 -1.57 3.21 -8.22
N HIS A 25 -2.87 3.20 -8.51
CA HIS A 25 -3.61 1.96 -8.71
C HIS A 25 -3.06 1.17 -9.90
N ASP A 26 -2.78 1.83 -11.02
CA ASP A 26 -2.31 1.15 -12.22
C ASP A 26 -0.79 1.00 -12.27
N LEU A 27 -0.05 2.00 -11.79
CA LEU A 27 1.42 2.02 -11.87
C LEU A 27 2.10 1.20 -10.78
N ILE A 28 1.45 1.02 -9.62
CA ILE A 28 2.06 0.39 -8.44
C ILE A 28 1.21 -0.81 -7.98
N LEU A 29 -0.05 -0.58 -7.62
CA LEU A 29 -0.89 -1.64 -7.05
C LEU A 29 -1.17 -2.77 -8.04
N ARG A 30 -1.49 -2.47 -9.30
CA ARG A 30 -1.80 -3.48 -10.31
C ARG A 30 -0.62 -4.43 -10.59
N PRO A 31 0.62 -3.95 -10.82
CA PRO A 31 1.79 -4.83 -10.91
C PRO A 31 2.00 -5.70 -9.67
N LEU A 32 1.85 -5.12 -8.47
CA LEU A 32 1.98 -5.85 -7.21
C LEU A 32 0.94 -6.96 -7.08
N LEU A 33 -0.34 -6.65 -7.29
CA LEU A 33 -1.44 -7.58 -7.08
C LEU A 33 -1.50 -8.68 -8.14
N THR A 34 -1.08 -8.40 -9.36
CA THR A 34 -0.96 -9.41 -10.42
C THR A 34 0.11 -10.45 -10.09
N SER A 35 1.15 -10.05 -9.35
CA SER A 35 2.30 -10.89 -9.02
C SER A 35 2.27 -11.45 -7.60
N ALA A 36 1.38 -10.95 -6.75
CA ALA A 36 1.26 -11.33 -5.37
C ALA A 36 0.80 -12.78 -5.21
N LYS A 37 1.33 -13.45 -4.20
CA LYS A 37 0.85 -14.77 -3.79
C LYS A 37 -0.35 -14.65 -2.87
N GLU A 38 -0.30 -13.65 -1.99
CA GLU A 38 -1.29 -13.47 -0.94
C GLU A 38 -1.49 -11.98 -0.69
N CYS A 39 -2.74 -11.61 -0.45
CA CYS A 39 -3.13 -10.27 -0.04
C CYS A 39 -4.19 -10.37 1.06
N TYR A 40 -3.99 -9.66 2.17
CA TYR A 40 -4.84 -9.75 3.35
C TYR A 40 -5.25 -8.38 3.87
N VAL A 41 -6.48 -8.28 4.36
CA VAL A 41 -7.04 -7.10 5.01
C VAL A 41 -7.27 -7.39 6.49
N TYR A 42 -6.64 -6.60 7.36
CA TYR A 42 -6.73 -6.69 8.82
C TYR A 42 -7.52 -5.52 9.39
N GLY A 43 -8.55 -5.82 10.19
CA GLY A 43 -9.31 -4.80 10.91
C GLY A 43 -10.42 -4.12 10.10
N LEU A 44 -10.77 -4.65 8.92
CA LEU A 44 -11.95 -4.22 8.19
C LEU A 44 -13.21 -4.59 8.99
N ASN A 45 -13.98 -3.58 9.39
CA ASN A 45 -15.19 -3.77 10.19
C ASN A 45 -16.34 -4.27 9.31
N LYS A 46 -16.95 -5.41 9.68
CA LYS A 46 -18.03 -6.07 8.93
C LYS A 46 -19.35 -5.27 8.87
N ASP A 47 -19.52 -4.30 9.77
CA ASP A 47 -20.74 -3.51 9.91
C ASP A 47 -20.66 -2.19 9.10
N THR A 48 -19.65 -2.03 8.23
CA THR A 48 -19.44 -0.83 7.41
C THR A 48 -19.86 -1.04 5.97
N GLU A 49 -20.23 0.06 5.31
CA GLU A 49 -20.54 0.07 3.88
C GLU A 49 -19.36 -0.43 3.05
N LEU A 50 -18.13 -0.01 3.39
CA LEU A 50 -16.91 -0.45 2.72
C LEU A 50 -16.76 -1.99 2.75
N PHE A 51 -17.05 -2.63 3.88
CA PHE A 51 -17.01 -4.09 3.94
C PHE A 51 -18.03 -4.70 2.98
N HIS A 52 -19.27 -4.21 2.98
CA HIS A 52 -20.33 -4.72 2.11
C HIS A 52 -19.98 -4.59 0.63
N GLN A 53 -19.36 -3.47 0.23
CA GLN A 53 -18.86 -3.24 -1.13
C GLN A 53 -17.81 -4.27 -1.55
N CYS A 54 -17.01 -4.81 -0.62
CA CYS A 54 -15.91 -5.74 -0.92
C CYS A 54 -16.26 -7.23 -0.72
N THR A 55 -17.50 -7.57 -0.35
CA THR A 55 -17.85 -8.93 0.09
C THR A 55 -17.61 -10.02 -0.95
N ASP A 56 -17.69 -9.69 -2.23
CA ASP A 56 -17.49 -10.62 -3.34
C ASP A 56 -16.00 -10.90 -3.63
N ILE A 57 -15.09 -10.03 -3.19
CA ILE A 57 -13.62 -10.19 -3.33
C ILE A 57 -12.93 -10.63 -2.04
N LEU A 58 -13.67 -10.79 -0.92
CA LEU A 58 -13.12 -11.13 0.38
C LEU A 58 -13.54 -12.52 0.86
N SER A 59 -12.56 -13.29 1.35
CA SER A 59 -12.78 -14.54 2.07
C SER A 59 -12.25 -14.44 3.49
N PHE A 60 -13.10 -14.66 4.49
CA PHE A 60 -12.67 -14.61 5.89
C PHE A 60 -11.73 -15.77 6.22
N THR A 61 -10.57 -15.48 6.80
CA THR A 61 -9.62 -16.48 7.28
C THR A 61 -9.08 -16.12 8.66
N ARG A 62 -9.48 -16.91 9.67
CA ARG A 62 -9.17 -16.72 11.10
C ARG A 62 -9.64 -15.37 11.67
N ASN A 63 -8.86 -14.31 11.51
CA ASN A 63 -9.06 -12.99 12.12
C ASN A 63 -8.79 -11.84 11.12
N LYS A 64 -8.78 -12.16 9.83
CA LYS A 64 -8.51 -11.26 8.72
C LYS A 64 -9.29 -11.71 7.49
N TYR A 65 -9.33 -10.89 6.46
CA TYR A 65 -9.88 -11.27 5.17
C TYR A 65 -8.75 -11.47 4.17
N GLN A 66 -8.87 -12.49 3.32
CA GLN A 66 -8.01 -12.71 2.17
C GLN A 66 -8.70 -12.15 0.93
N LEU A 67 -7.97 -11.37 0.14
CA LEU A 67 -8.42 -10.86 -1.15
C LEU A 67 -8.32 -11.96 -2.21
N ASP A 68 -9.36 -12.14 -3.01
CA ASP A 68 -9.36 -13.03 -4.16
C ASP A 68 -8.65 -12.37 -5.36
N LEU A 69 -7.35 -12.62 -5.47
CA LEU A 69 -6.48 -12.06 -6.52
C LEU A 69 -6.80 -12.58 -7.94
N LYS A 70 -7.78 -13.50 -8.09
CA LYS A 70 -8.28 -13.91 -9.42
C LYS A 70 -9.36 -12.98 -9.96
N LYS A 71 -9.87 -12.06 -9.14
CA LYS A 71 -10.89 -11.07 -9.50
C LYS A 71 -10.26 -9.69 -9.71
N GLU A 72 -11.01 -8.78 -10.31
CA GLU A 72 -10.66 -7.36 -10.28
C GLU A 72 -10.85 -6.85 -8.84
N VAL A 73 -9.81 -6.25 -8.27
CA VAL A 73 -9.74 -5.83 -6.86
C VAL A 73 -9.33 -4.36 -6.71
N LEU A 74 -9.13 -3.64 -7.82
CA LEU A 74 -8.80 -2.22 -7.84
C LEU A 74 -9.98 -1.40 -8.36
N ARG A 75 -10.47 -1.72 -9.56
CA ARG A 75 -11.56 -0.97 -10.21
C ARG A 75 -12.89 -1.26 -9.53
N GLY A 76 -13.56 -0.22 -9.05
CA GLY A 76 -14.76 -0.34 -8.24
C GLY A 76 -14.50 -0.63 -6.76
N TYR A 77 -13.23 -0.75 -6.37
CA TYR A 77 -12.79 -0.99 -4.99
C TYR A 77 -11.80 0.10 -4.53
N GLU A 78 -11.80 1.26 -5.16
CA GLU A 78 -10.89 2.37 -4.86
C GLU A 78 -10.92 2.73 -3.37
N GLN A 79 -12.11 2.73 -2.75
CA GLN A 79 -12.25 3.03 -1.32
C GLN A 79 -11.51 2.02 -0.43
N LEU A 80 -11.37 0.76 -0.84
CA LEU A 80 -10.56 -0.23 -0.11
C LEU A 80 -9.08 0.14 -0.09
N TRP A 81 -8.58 0.88 -1.07
CA TRP A 81 -7.16 1.25 -1.15
C TRP A 81 -6.90 2.66 -0.62
N ASN A 82 -7.85 3.57 -0.87
CA ASN A 82 -7.72 4.98 -0.59
C ASN A 82 -8.21 5.36 0.81
N ALA A 83 -9.13 4.60 1.42
CA ALA A 83 -9.75 5.05 2.66
C ALA A 83 -8.76 5.24 3.79
N THR A 84 -8.95 6.31 4.55
CA THR A 84 -8.09 6.71 5.68
C THR A 84 -8.80 6.47 7.01
N GLY A 85 -8.12 6.77 8.13
CA GLY A 85 -8.79 6.82 9.44
C GLY A 85 -9.31 5.47 9.94
N TRP A 86 -8.62 4.37 9.64
CA TRP A 86 -8.92 3.00 10.08
C TRP A 86 -10.15 2.33 9.44
N GLN A 87 -10.85 3.00 8.52
CA GLN A 87 -12.05 2.46 7.87
C GLN A 87 -11.80 1.13 7.14
N ARG A 88 -10.69 1.05 6.39
CA ARG A 88 -10.28 -0.15 5.63
C ARG A 88 -9.38 -1.11 6.40
N GLY A 89 -8.86 -0.69 7.56
CA GLY A 89 -7.81 -1.43 8.26
C GLY A 89 -6.49 -1.49 7.48
N SER A 90 -5.57 -2.37 7.90
CA SER A 90 -4.27 -2.53 7.25
C SER A 90 -4.32 -3.59 6.15
N ILE A 91 -3.64 -3.35 5.03
CA ILE A 91 -3.56 -4.30 3.92
C ILE A 91 -2.14 -4.82 3.80
N LEU A 92 -1.96 -6.13 3.75
CA LEU A 92 -0.69 -6.80 3.53
C LEU A 92 -0.65 -7.45 2.16
N ILE A 93 0.43 -7.24 1.42
CA ILE A 93 0.70 -7.94 0.15
C ILE A 93 2.02 -8.70 0.31
N PHE A 94 2.05 -9.97 -0.12
CA PHE A 94 3.24 -10.80 -0.09
C PHE A 94 3.66 -11.23 -1.49
N LEU A 95 4.93 -11.00 -1.81
CA LEU A 95 5.56 -11.39 -3.07
C LEU A 95 6.83 -12.20 -2.80
N GLU A 96 7.17 -13.09 -3.73
CA GLU A 96 8.51 -13.68 -3.77
C GLU A 96 9.53 -12.59 -4.09
N LEU A 97 10.72 -12.68 -3.47
CA LEU A 97 11.74 -11.63 -3.58
C LEU A 97 12.14 -11.32 -5.03
N GLU A 98 12.44 -12.35 -5.82
CA GLU A 98 12.92 -12.15 -7.19
C GLU A 98 11.84 -11.53 -8.07
N THR A 99 10.58 -11.99 -7.93
CA THR A 99 9.44 -11.39 -8.62
C THR A 99 9.28 -9.92 -8.24
N PHE A 100 9.40 -9.56 -6.97
CA PHE A 100 9.29 -8.17 -6.53
C PHE A 100 10.36 -7.27 -7.17
N LYS A 101 11.61 -7.74 -7.26
CA LYS A 101 12.71 -7.00 -7.89
C LYS A 101 12.47 -6.74 -9.38
N GLU A 102 11.87 -7.69 -10.10
CA GLU A 102 11.58 -7.56 -11.54
C GLU A 102 10.52 -6.51 -11.86
N LEU A 103 9.60 -6.22 -10.92
CA LEU A 103 8.51 -5.27 -11.15
C LEU A 103 8.98 -3.81 -11.26
N ASN A 104 10.15 -3.47 -10.70
CA ASN A 104 10.70 -2.11 -10.69
C ASN A 104 9.71 -1.03 -10.20
N ILE A 105 8.79 -1.37 -9.29
CA ILE A 105 7.70 -0.47 -8.86
C ILE A 105 8.20 0.84 -8.24
N PHE A 106 9.44 0.89 -7.75
CA PHE A 106 9.97 2.10 -7.12
C PHE A 106 10.23 3.23 -8.11
N THR A 107 10.26 2.97 -9.43
CA THR A 107 10.32 4.04 -10.46
C THR A 107 9.05 4.89 -10.51
N SER A 108 7.97 4.41 -9.90
CA SER A 108 6.71 5.13 -9.77
C SER A 108 6.39 5.53 -8.33
N CYS A 109 7.33 5.33 -7.39
CA CYS A 109 7.20 5.71 -5.99
C CYS A 109 8.01 6.98 -5.68
N TYR A 110 7.70 7.62 -4.56
CA TYR A 110 8.32 8.87 -4.11
C TYR A 110 8.91 8.72 -2.70
N ASP A 111 9.88 9.57 -2.39
CA ASP A 111 10.42 9.82 -1.04
C ASP A 111 10.58 8.58 -0.13
N PRO A 112 11.46 7.62 -0.50
CA PRO A 112 11.81 6.53 0.39
C PRO A 112 12.40 7.05 1.70
N GLY A 113 11.94 6.52 2.83
CA GLY A 113 12.40 6.95 4.15
C GLY A 113 12.40 5.84 5.18
N ILE A 114 13.11 6.08 6.28
CA ILE A 114 13.14 5.20 7.44
C ILE A 114 12.43 5.93 8.57
N LEU A 115 11.45 5.28 9.19
CA LEU A 115 10.77 5.79 10.37
C LEU A 115 11.43 5.20 11.61
N ASP A 116 11.86 6.08 12.53
CA ASP A 116 12.42 5.67 13.81
C ASP A 116 11.33 5.31 14.84
N ASN A 117 10.06 5.63 14.57
CA ASN A 117 8.94 5.35 15.44
C ASN A 117 8.20 4.05 15.05
N GLN A 118 7.73 3.30 16.06
CA GLN A 118 7.00 2.04 15.84
C GLN A 118 5.51 2.24 15.52
N ASN A 119 5.00 3.48 15.60
CA ASN A 119 3.58 3.77 15.45
C ASN A 119 3.30 4.34 14.05
N THR A 120 3.27 3.45 13.07
CA THR A 120 3.15 3.76 11.64
C THR A 120 1.69 3.64 11.13
N GLY A 121 0.74 3.43 12.04
CA GLY A 121 -0.71 3.40 11.78
C GLY A 121 -1.25 2.05 11.28
N GLU A 122 -0.41 1.02 11.26
CA GLU A 122 -0.81 -0.36 10.97
C GLU A 122 -1.36 -1.06 12.22
N SER A 123 -2.15 -2.11 12.00
CA SER A 123 -2.50 -3.05 13.05
C SER A 123 -1.25 -3.81 13.54
N ASN A 124 -1.06 -3.86 14.86
CA ASN A 124 -0.02 -4.69 15.48
C ASN A 124 -0.09 -6.16 15.05
N ALA A 125 -1.30 -6.69 14.83
CA ALA A 125 -1.50 -8.04 14.34
C ALA A 125 -1.01 -8.21 12.90
N ALA A 126 -1.22 -7.20 12.05
CA ALA A 126 -0.72 -7.19 10.67
C ALA A 126 0.83 -7.16 10.65
N ILE A 127 1.44 -6.27 11.42
CA ILE A 127 2.92 -6.18 11.52
C ILE A 127 3.51 -7.49 12.02
N ARG A 128 2.94 -8.07 13.09
CA ARG A 128 3.42 -9.33 13.65
C ARG A 128 3.33 -10.46 12.63
N PHE A 129 2.19 -10.58 11.94
CA PHE A 129 2.03 -11.58 10.89
C PHE A 129 3.01 -11.38 9.74
N CYS A 130 3.21 -10.14 9.30
CA CYS A 130 4.18 -9.81 8.25
C CYS A 130 5.60 -10.23 8.65
N LYS A 131 6.05 -9.86 9.84
CA LYS A 131 7.36 -10.25 10.39
C LYS A 131 7.50 -11.77 10.51
N ASP A 132 6.46 -12.46 10.94
CA ASP A 132 6.47 -13.92 11.04
C ASP A 132 6.62 -14.58 9.65
N VAL A 133 5.96 -14.07 8.61
CA VAL A 133 6.06 -14.58 7.23
C VAL A 133 7.45 -14.33 6.65
N ILE A 134 7.95 -13.08 6.67
CA ILE A 134 9.28 -12.75 6.09
C ILE A 134 10.43 -13.45 6.83
N SER A 135 10.25 -13.82 8.12
CA SER A 135 11.29 -14.52 8.88
C SER A 135 11.42 -15.99 8.51
N LYS A 136 10.38 -16.57 7.90
CA LYS A 136 10.30 -18.00 7.57
C LYS A 136 10.43 -18.28 6.08
N GLU A 137 10.07 -17.30 5.26
CA GLU A 137 9.94 -17.46 3.81
C GLU A 137 10.76 -16.37 3.11
N ARG A 138 11.32 -16.66 1.93
CA ARG A 138 12.09 -15.69 1.14
C ARG A 138 11.16 -14.73 0.39
N LYS A 139 10.38 -13.97 1.15
CA LYS A 139 9.34 -13.06 0.66
C LYS A 139 9.63 -11.61 1.02
N VAL A 140 8.99 -10.72 0.26
CA VAL A 140 8.83 -9.30 0.60
C VAL A 140 7.40 -9.10 1.08
N GLY A 141 7.25 -8.49 2.24
CA GLY A 141 5.96 -8.07 2.78
C GLY A 141 5.76 -6.57 2.58
N LEU A 142 4.66 -6.18 1.97
CA LEU A 142 4.26 -4.78 1.81
C LEU A 142 3.06 -4.53 2.73
N CYS A 143 3.08 -3.43 3.46
CA CYS A 143 1.99 -3.05 4.35
C CYS A 143 1.47 -1.65 4.04
N PHE A 144 0.18 -1.58 3.74
CA PHE A 144 -0.57 -0.34 3.64
C PHE A 144 -1.21 -0.06 5.00
N SER A 145 -0.82 1.07 5.59
CA SER A 145 -1.28 1.46 6.92
C SER A 145 -2.78 1.75 6.94
N ALA A 146 -3.42 1.55 8.10
CA ALA A 146 -4.86 1.78 8.22
C ALA A 146 -5.21 3.27 8.25
N SER A 147 -4.23 4.13 8.53
CA SER A 147 -4.45 5.55 8.80
C SER A 147 -4.23 6.46 7.59
N ASN A 148 -3.40 6.06 6.63
CA ASN A 148 -2.84 6.94 5.58
C ASN A 148 -3.41 6.68 4.17
N GLY A 149 -4.41 5.81 4.03
CA GLY A 149 -4.95 5.50 2.69
C GLY A 149 -3.87 4.99 1.74
N ILE A 150 -3.85 5.48 0.51
CA ILE A 150 -2.89 5.02 -0.50
C ILE A 150 -1.52 5.71 -0.37
N GLU A 151 -1.36 6.69 0.53
CA GLU A 151 -0.24 7.65 0.51
C GLU A 151 1.14 7.02 0.53
N TRP A 152 1.37 6.05 1.42
CA TRP A 152 2.62 5.30 1.51
C TRP A 152 2.39 3.84 1.86
N MET A 153 3.36 3.02 1.50
CA MET A 153 3.45 1.64 1.95
C MET A 153 4.76 1.40 2.69
N THR A 154 4.71 0.52 3.67
CA THR A 154 5.86 0.06 4.44
C THR A 154 6.37 -1.25 3.83
N VAL A 155 7.67 -1.34 3.59
CA VAL A 155 8.35 -2.51 3.00
C VAL A 155 9.09 -3.28 4.11
N TYR A 156 8.86 -4.59 4.14
CA TYR A 156 9.46 -5.53 5.06
C TYR A 156 10.15 -6.67 4.30
N ALA A 157 11.34 -7.05 4.75
CA ALA A 157 12.11 -8.17 4.22
C ALA A 157 13.17 -8.60 5.26
N GLU A 158 13.93 -9.66 4.96
CA GLU A 158 15.16 -10.01 5.67
C GLU A 158 16.15 -8.82 5.64
N LYS A 159 16.97 -8.67 6.68
CA LYS A 159 17.76 -7.45 6.95
C LYS A 159 18.68 -7.03 5.80
N ASP A 160 19.37 -7.96 5.15
CA ASP A 160 20.29 -7.62 4.06
C ASP A 160 19.52 -7.37 2.77
N THR A 161 18.46 -8.13 2.53
CA THR A 161 17.50 -7.88 1.44
C THR A 161 16.88 -6.49 1.56
N LEU A 162 16.47 -6.09 2.77
CA LEU A 162 15.83 -4.81 3.02
C LEU A 162 16.77 -3.64 2.72
N LYS A 163 18.06 -3.74 3.05
CA LYS A 163 19.07 -2.73 2.70
C LYS A 163 19.24 -2.59 1.19
N GLU A 164 19.25 -3.72 0.47
CA GLU A 164 19.32 -3.73 -0.98
C GLU A 164 18.11 -3.05 -1.61
N LEU A 165 16.91 -3.41 -1.15
CA LEU A 165 15.65 -2.83 -1.62
C LEU A 165 15.56 -1.33 -1.28
N TYR A 166 16.01 -0.90 -0.11
CA TYR A 166 16.03 0.51 0.25
C TYR A 166 16.96 1.31 -0.67
N LYS A 167 18.18 0.80 -0.94
CA LYS A 167 19.09 1.42 -1.89
C LYS A 167 18.47 1.49 -3.29
N CYS A 168 17.81 0.42 -3.73
CA CYS A 168 17.08 0.39 -4.99
C CYS A 168 15.99 1.47 -5.04
N ALA A 169 15.16 1.56 -4.00
CA ALA A 169 14.11 2.58 -3.89
C ALA A 169 14.68 4.00 -3.97
N THR A 170 15.75 4.30 -3.22
CA THR A 170 16.39 5.63 -3.22
C THR A 170 16.95 6.05 -4.58
N VAL A 171 17.35 5.08 -5.42
CA VAL A 171 17.84 5.37 -6.77
C VAL A 171 16.68 5.49 -7.76
N GLN A 172 15.73 4.57 -7.70
CA GLN A 172 14.62 4.50 -8.67
C GLN A 172 13.61 5.64 -8.48
N SER A 173 13.33 6.06 -7.24
CA SER A 173 12.37 7.14 -6.95
C SER A 173 12.85 8.52 -7.40
N LEU A 174 14.15 8.69 -7.68
CA LEU A 174 14.68 9.95 -8.23
C LEU A 174 14.05 10.27 -9.59
N SER A 175 13.72 9.24 -10.38
CA SER A 175 13.04 9.43 -11.68
C SER A 175 11.63 10.01 -11.54
N SER A 176 10.99 9.80 -10.38
CA SER A 176 9.64 10.28 -10.07
C SER A 176 9.65 11.72 -9.52
N SER A 177 10.82 12.27 -9.16
CA SER A 177 10.92 13.65 -8.64
C SER A 177 10.63 14.75 -9.69
N SER A 178 10.56 14.39 -10.97
CA SER A 178 10.21 15.28 -12.09
C SER A 178 8.79 15.08 -12.63
N ASP A 179 7.94 14.39 -11.87
CA ASP A 179 6.71 13.81 -12.41
C ASP A 179 5.55 14.81 -12.57
N SER A 180 4.82 14.68 -13.68
CA SER A 180 3.64 15.50 -14.05
C SER A 180 2.32 14.72 -14.00
N ILE A 181 2.40 13.45 -13.61
CA ILE A 181 1.27 12.51 -13.54
C ILE A 181 0.21 12.99 -12.52
N TYR A 182 0.64 13.46 -11.36
CA TYR A 182 -0.25 14.02 -10.35
C TYR A 182 -0.37 15.53 -10.51
N LYS A 183 -1.47 15.98 -11.13
CA LYS A 183 -1.77 17.41 -11.22
C LYS A 183 -2.45 17.87 -9.95
N VAL A 184 -1.80 18.77 -9.19
CA VAL A 184 -2.42 19.45 -8.06
C VAL A 184 -3.70 20.14 -8.57
N LYS A 185 -4.86 19.70 -8.09
CA LYS A 185 -6.13 20.37 -8.37
C LYS A 185 -6.07 21.72 -7.66
N ASN A 186 -5.82 22.81 -8.39
CA ASN A 186 -6.00 24.16 -7.88
C ASN A 186 -7.48 24.35 -7.53
N LYS A 187 -7.88 24.05 -6.28
CA LYS A 187 -9.21 24.41 -5.77
C LYS A 187 -9.31 25.93 -5.86
N ARG A 188 -10.14 26.43 -6.79
CA ARG A 188 -10.62 27.81 -6.72
C ARG A 188 -11.27 27.95 -5.35
N ARG A 189 -10.66 28.73 -4.46
CA ARG A 189 -11.30 29.18 -3.23
C ARG A 189 -12.59 29.89 -3.63
N ASN A 190 -13.73 29.21 -3.51
CA ASN A 190 -15.01 29.89 -3.53
C ASN A 190 -15.06 30.72 -2.24
N LEU A 191 -14.67 31.98 -2.36
CA LEU A 191 -14.92 32.98 -1.32
C LEU A 191 -16.45 33.05 -1.14
N PRO A 192 -16.96 32.92 0.10
CA PRO A 192 -18.38 33.13 0.34
C PRO A 192 -18.75 34.57 -0.07
N LYS A 193 -19.87 34.70 -0.79
CA LYS A 193 -20.49 35.99 -1.10
C LYS A 193 -21.18 36.56 0.13
#